data_AF-A0A1B0DN64-F1
#
_entry.id   AF-A0A1B0DN64-F1
#
_cell.length_a   1.000
_cell.length_b   1.000
_cell.length_c   1.000
_cell.angle_alpha   90.00
_cell.angle_beta   90.00
_cell.angle_gamma   90.00
#
_symmetry.space_group_name_H-M   'P 1'
#
loop_
_entity.id
_entity.type
_entity.pdbx_description
1 polymer ?
#
loop_
_entity_poly.entity_id
_entity_poly.type
_entity_poly.pdbx_seq_one_letter_code
_entity_poly.pdbx_strand_id
1 'polypeptide(L)'
;MEVSEVKHWLVGNIPGDDISRGQVIAEYIGSAPTDGSGYHRYVFIVYEQPNGPIEFNEPFSSDQDFSFRPFFHLQRFALRYNLGKPLAGNLYFATFDESVPILRAQLGIL
;
A
#
# COMPACT_ATOMS: atom_id res chain seq x y z
N MET A 1 -13.27 17.16 -2.57
CA MET A 1 -12.85 15.93 -1.87
C MET A 1 -11.35 15.83 -2.04
N GLU A 2 -10.57 15.92 -0.96
CA GLU A 2 -9.16 15.54 -1.03
C GLU A 2 -9.09 14.04 -1.29
N VAL A 3 -8.53 13.66 -2.44
CA VAL A 3 -8.24 12.26 -2.75
C VAL A 3 -7.03 11.89 -1.91
N SER A 4 -7.24 11.08 -0.88
CA SER A 4 -6.16 10.57 -0.04
C SER A 4 -5.64 9.23 -0.57
N GLU A 5 -4.35 8.97 -0.40
CA GLU A 5 -3.74 7.70 -0.81
C GLU A 5 -4.20 6.58 0.14
N VAL A 6 -4.51 5.42 -0.43
CA VAL A 6 -4.80 4.20 0.32
C VAL A 6 -3.61 3.27 0.16
N LYS A 7 -3.07 2.79 1.27
CA LYS A 7 -1.93 1.88 1.28
C LYS A 7 -2.40 0.43 1.08
N HIS A 8 -2.34 -0.05 -0.15
CA HIS A 8 -2.74 -1.42 -0.51
C HIS A 8 -1.77 -2.49 -0.03
N TRP A 9 -0.48 -2.17 0.06
CA TRP A 9 0.56 -3.09 0.49
C TRP A 9 1.76 -2.31 1.00
N LEU A 10 2.43 -2.78 2.05
CA LEU A 10 3.66 -2.19 2.54
C LEU A 10 4.55 -3.26 3.18
N VAL A 11 5.73 -3.44 2.60
CA VAL A 11 6.75 -4.37 3.06
C VAL A 11 8.07 -3.60 3.19
N GLY A 12 8.71 -3.71 4.35
CA GLY A 12 10.02 -3.14 4.60
C GLY A 12 11.06 -4.23 4.83
N ASN A 13 12.33 -3.83 5.00
CA ASN A 13 13.44 -4.74 5.35
C ASN A 13 13.59 -5.94 4.39
N ILE A 14 13.32 -5.73 3.10
CA ILE A 14 13.43 -6.76 2.07
C ILE A 14 14.93 -7.03 1.78
N PRO A 15 15.42 -8.27 1.92
CA PRO A 15 16.78 -8.62 1.53
C PRO A 15 16.88 -8.79 0.00
N GLY A 16 17.45 -7.79 -0.68
CA GLY A 16 17.55 -7.79 -2.13
C GLY A 16 16.17 -7.61 -2.78
N ASP A 17 15.73 -8.59 -3.55
CA ASP A 17 14.43 -8.62 -4.22
C ASP A 17 13.47 -9.70 -3.67
N ASP A 18 13.86 -10.40 -2.59
CA ASP A 18 13.05 -11.46 -1.99
C ASP A 18 12.00 -10.89 -1.02
N ILE A 19 10.89 -10.43 -1.59
CA ILE A 19 9.77 -9.83 -0.85
C ILE A 19 9.23 -10.77 0.25
N SER A 20 9.30 -12.09 0.04
CA SER A 20 8.77 -13.08 0.99
C SER A 20 9.50 -13.07 2.34
N ARG A 21 10.72 -12.53 2.36
CA ARG A 21 11.56 -12.39 3.55
C ARG A 21 11.52 -10.98 4.17
N GLY A 22 10.76 -10.06 3.58
CA GLY A 22 10.55 -8.73 4.13
C GLY A 22 9.61 -8.72 5.33
N GLN A 23 9.67 -7.65 6.12
CA GLN A 23 8.73 -7.37 7.18
C GLN A 23 7.43 -6.81 6.58
N VAL A 24 6.35 -7.58 6.65
CA VAL A 24 5.02 -7.12 6.23
C VAL A 24 4.46 -6.15 7.28
N ILE A 25 4.32 -4.89 6.90
CA ILE A 25 3.74 -3.82 7.72
C ILE A 25 2.25 -3.66 7.38
N ALA A 26 1.90 -3.90 6.14
CA ALA A 26 0.52 -4.05 5.71
C ALA A 26 0.42 -5.17 4.69
N GLU A 27 -0.47 -6.13 4.94
CA GLU A 27 -0.73 -7.24 4.03
C GLU A 27 -1.29 -6.73 2.70
N TYR A 28 -1.15 -7.50 1.63
CA TYR A 28 -1.64 -7.07 0.32
C TYR A 28 -3.18 -7.10 0.29
N ILE A 29 -3.79 -6.03 -0.22
CA ILE A 29 -5.21 -6.03 -0.63
C ILE A 29 -5.34 -5.60 -2.09
N GLY A 30 -6.27 -6.24 -2.79
CA GLY A 30 -6.54 -5.97 -4.20
C GLY A 30 -7.15 -4.59 -4.47
N SER A 31 -7.49 -4.35 -5.73
CA SER A 31 -8.21 -3.14 -6.15
C SER A 31 -9.67 -3.23 -5.72
N ALA A 32 -10.16 -2.22 -4.97
CA ALA A 32 -11.57 -2.11 -4.57
C ALA A 32 -12.19 -0.74 -4.92
N PRO A 33 -12.06 -0.24 -6.17
CA PRO A 33 -12.67 1.03 -6.56
C PRO A 33 -14.20 0.94 -6.47
N THR A 34 -14.85 1.96 -5.92
CA THR A 34 -16.32 1.99 -5.80
C THR A 34 -16.99 2.11 -7.16
N ASP A 35 -18.20 1.56 -7.31
CA ASP A 35 -18.96 1.69 -8.55
C ASP A 35 -19.16 3.17 -8.95
N GLY A 36 -18.99 3.47 -10.23
CA GLY A 36 -19.05 4.82 -10.78
C GLY A 36 -17.87 5.76 -10.46
N SER A 37 -16.85 5.35 -9.69
CA SER A 37 -15.70 6.21 -9.37
C SER A 37 -14.64 6.30 -10.48
N GLY A 38 -14.83 5.54 -11.57
CA GLY A 38 -13.94 5.53 -12.73
C GLY A 38 -12.65 4.73 -12.49
N TYR A 39 -11.59 5.06 -13.24
CA TYR A 39 -10.30 4.38 -13.11
C TYR A 39 -9.47 4.96 -11.97
N HIS A 40 -9.09 4.11 -11.02
CA HIS A 40 -8.16 4.42 -9.95
C HIS A 40 -6.74 4.01 -10.36
N ARG A 41 -5.74 4.78 -9.91
CA ARG A 41 -4.33 4.49 -10.11
C ARG A 41 -3.80 3.69 -8.95
N TYR A 42 -3.15 2.58 -9.23
CA TYR A 42 -2.45 1.75 -8.26
C TYR A 42 -0.97 1.78 -8.59
N VAL A 43 -0.17 2.31 -7.66
CA VAL A 43 1.23 2.62 -7.89
C VAL A 43 2.09 1.75 -7.00
N PHE A 44 3.00 0.99 -7.61
CA PHE A 44 4.06 0.28 -6.91
C PHE A 44 5.31 1.17 -6.93
N ILE A 45 5.93 1.36 -5.78
CA ILE A 45 7.13 2.17 -5.62
C ILE A 45 8.10 1.43 -4.71
N VAL A 46 9.35 1.34 -5.14
CA VAL A 46 10.43 0.67 -4.39
C VAL A 46 11.44 1.74 -3.98
N TYR A 47 11.86 1.68 -2.71
CA TYR A 47 12.89 2.52 -2.14
C TYR A 47 14.06 1.65 -1.67
N GLU A 48 15.26 2.19 -1.77
CA GLU A 48 16.44 1.62 -1.13
C GLU A 48 16.53 2.09 0.33
N GLN A 49 16.82 1.18 1.26
CA GLN A 49 17.03 1.53 2.67
C GLN A 49 18.51 1.85 2.91
N PRO A 50 18.88 3.12 3.16
CA PRO A 50 20.29 3.53 3.11
C PRO A 50 21.14 3.01 4.27
N ASN A 51 20.52 2.70 5.42
CA ASN A 51 21.21 2.39 6.67
C ASN A 51 20.91 0.97 7.19
N GLY A 52 20.50 0.06 6.30
CA GLY A 52 20.12 -1.31 6.66
C GLY A 52 18.67 -1.42 7.17
N PRO A 53 18.36 -2.42 8.02
CA PRO A 53 17.01 -2.63 8.54
C PRO A 53 16.48 -1.43 9.34
N ILE A 54 15.19 -1.16 9.20
CA ILE A 54 14.47 -0.05 9.83
C ILE A 54 13.48 -0.62 10.85
N GLU A 55 13.36 0.03 12.00
CA GLU A 55 12.26 -0.19 12.93
C GLU A 55 11.06 0.67 12.50
N PHE A 56 10.04 0.03 11.95
CA PHE A 56 8.81 0.70 11.52
C PHE A 56 7.83 0.88 12.69
N ASN A 57 7.32 2.09 12.86
CA ASN A 57 6.35 2.45 13.91
C ASN A 57 4.90 2.45 13.39
N GLU A 58 4.68 2.10 12.12
CA GLU A 58 3.36 2.01 11.53
C GLU A 58 2.57 0.84 12.14
N PRO A 59 1.26 1.03 12.41
CA PRO A 59 0.42 -0.07 12.84
C PRO A 59 0.32 -1.13 11.74
N PHE A 60 0.32 -2.39 12.16
CA PHE A 60 0.05 -3.51 11.26
C PHE A 60 -1.33 -3.35 10.60
N SER A 61 -1.40 -3.52 9.29
CA SER A 61 -2.66 -3.48 8.55
C SER A 61 -2.95 -4.86 7.96
N SER A 62 -3.99 -5.53 8.48
CA SER A 62 -4.41 -6.85 7.98
C SER A 62 -5.12 -6.75 6.63
N ASP A 63 -5.14 -7.81 5.84
CA ASP A 63 -5.98 -7.97 4.66
C ASP A 63 -7.48 -8.19 4.96
N GLN A 64 -7.85 -8.28 6.25
CA GLN A 64 -9.24 -8.41 6.72
C GLN A 64 -9.83 -7.11 7.28
N ASP A 65 -9.07 -6.01 7.33
CA ASP A 65 -9.51 -4.74 7.93
C ASP A 65 -8.98 -3.52 7.15
N PHE A 66 -9.87 -2.57 6.89
CA PHE A 66 -9.54 -1.34 6.18
C PHE A 66 -9.00 -0.23 7.08
N SER A 67 -9.16 -0.30 8.40
CA SER A 67 -9.02 0.85 9.31
C SER A 67 -7.68 1.60 9.24
N PHE A 68 -6.56 0.92 8.99
CA PHE A 68 -5.22 1.52 8.92
C PHE A 68 -4.68 1.73 7.49
N ARG A 69 -5.56 1.69 6.49
CA ARG A 69 -5.22 1.81 5.06
C ARG A 69 -5.35 3.24 4.50
N PRO A 70 -6.42 4.00 4.81
CA PRO A 70 -6.61 5.37 4.30
C PRO A 70 -5.62 6.35 4.90
N PHE A 71 -5.59 7.56 4.33
CA PHE A 71 -4.77 8.66 4.85
C PHE A 71 -3.28 8.35 4.87
N PHE A 72 -2.85 7.45 3.98
CA PHE A 72 -1.44 7.26 3.73
C PHE A 72 -0.88 8.46 2.97
N HIS A 73 0.38 8.75 3.23
CA HIS A 73 1.10 9.83 2.57
C HIS A 73 2.50 9.33 2.27
N LEU A 74 2.72 8.80 1.07
CA LEU A 74 3.98 8.19 0.67
C LEU A 74 5.18 9.11 0.90
N GLN A 75 5.03 10.39 0.54
CA GLN A 75 6.10 11.38 0.72
C GLN A 75 6.48 11.55 2.20
N ARG A 76 5.51 11.57 3.11
CA ARG A 76 5.78 11.68 4.55
C ARG A 76 6.46 10.41 5.08
N PHE A 77 6.04 9.24 4.61
CA PHE A 77 6.67 7.97 4.95
C PHE A 77 8.13 7.92 4.49
N ALA A 78 8.41 8.27 3.24
CA ALA A 78 9.77 8.29 2.69
C ALA A 78 10.67 9.30 3.41
N LEU A 79 10.15 10.47 3.76
CA LEU A 79 10.88 11.48 4.55
C LEU A 79 11.17 10.99 5.97
N ARG A 80 10.19 10.41 6.66
CA ARG A 80 10.34 9.89 8.03
C ARG A 80 11.49 8.90 8.16
N TYR A 81 11.64 8.02 7.17
CA TYR A 81 12.65 6.96 7.18
C TYR A 81 13.88 7.26 6.31
N ASN A 82 14.02 8.51 5.85
CA ASN A 82 15.15 8.96 5.03
C ASN A 82 15.40 8.06 3.80
N LEU A 83 14.33 7.61 3.15
CA LEU A 83 14.40 6.69 2.00
C LEU A 83 14.88 7.37 0.71
N GLY A 84 14.99 8.70 0.70
CA GLY A 84 15.44 9.46 -0.46
C GLY A 84 14.47 9.38 -1.64
N LYS A 85 15.03 9.19 -2.84
CA LYS A 85 14.25 9.08 -4.09
C LYS A 85 13.87 7.62 -4.33
N PRO A 86 12.71 7.35 -4.96
CA PRO A 86 12.37 6.01 -5.41
C PRO A 86 13.45 5.42 -6.32
N LEU A 87 13.76 4.14 -6.12
CA LEU A 87 14.65 3.37 -6.97
C LEU A 87 13.92 2.87 -8.23
N ALA A 88 12.68 2.43 -8.07
CA ALA A 88 11.85 1.93 -9.16
C ALA A 88 10.37 2.25 -8.90
N GLY A 89 9.58 2.21 -9.97
CA GLY A 89 8.15 2.35 -9.87
C GLY A 89 7.42 1.74 -11.07
N ASN A 90 6.18 1.32 -10.84
CA ASN A 90 5.26 0.88 -11.88
C ASN A 90 3.83 1.24 -11.48
N LEU A 91 2.89 1.21 -12.42
CA LEU A 91 1.49 1.47 -12.12
C LEU A 91 0.54 0.69 -13.02
N TYR A 92 -0.69 0.50 -12.54
CA TYR A 92 -1.81 0.04 -13.34
C TYR A 92 -3.07 0.83 -12.98
N PHE A 93 -4.10 0.67 -13.80
CA PHE A 93 -5.42 1.25 -13.57
C PHE A 93 -6.44 0.14 -13.40
N ALA A 94 -7.35 0.31 -12.44
CA ALA A 94 -8.50 -0.57 -12.28
C ALA A 94 -9.76 0.27 -12.02
N THR A 95 -10.90 -0.26 -12.42
CA THR A 95 -12.23 0.26 -12.12
C THR A 95 -13.07 -0.84 -11.51
N PHE A 96 -14.32 -0.54 -11.17
CA PHE A 96 -15.22 -1.50 -10.52
C PHE A 96 -15.40 -2.76 -11.38
N ASP A 97 -15.38 -3.92 -10.73
CA ASP A 97 -15.76 -5.22 -11.29
C ASP A 97 -16.46 -6.09 -10.23
N GLU A 98 -16.83 -7.32 -10.61
CA GLU A 98 -17.55 -8.26 -9.76
C GLU A 98 -16.76 -8.74 -8.53
N SER A 99 -15.43 -8.55 -8.50
CA SER A 99 -14.59 -8.91 -7.35
C SER A 99 -14.64 -7.87 -6.23
N VAL A 100 -14.97 -6.61 -6.56
CA VAL A 100 -14.96 -5.49 -5.60
C VAL A 100 -15.90 -5.71 -4.41
N PRO A 101 -17.17 -6.14 -4.57
CA PRO A 101 -18.05 -6.36 -3.43
C PRO A 101 -17.52 -7.42 -2.47
N ILE A 102 -16.87 -8.48 -2.99
CA ILE A 102 -16.28 -9.55 -2.17
C ILE A 102 -15.13 -8.98 -1.34
N LEU A 103 -14.23 -8.22 -1.97
CA LEU A 103 -13.10 -7.61 -1.28
C LEU A 103 -13.55 -6.55 -0.25
N ARG A 104 -14.56 -5.74 -0.57
CA ARG A 104 -15.12 -4.77 0.38
C ARG A 104 -15.78 -5.45 1.58
N ALA A 105 -16.42 -6.60 1.38
CA ALA A 105 -16.98 -7.41 2.45
C ALA A 105 -15.89 -7.96 3.38
N GLN A 106 -14.82 -8.53 2.79
CA GLN A 106 -13.65 -9.00 3.52
C GLN A 106 -13.04 -7.90 4.39
N LEU A 107 -12.99 -6.66 3.87
CA LEU A 107 -12.40 -5.51 4.54
C LEU A 107 -13.36 -4.79 5.51
N GLY A 108 -14.59 -5.25 5.66
CA GLY A 108 -15.59 -4.63 6.55
C GLY A 108 -16.08 -3.25 6.10
N ILE A 109 -16.04 -2.95 4.80
CA ILE A 109 -16.39 -1.64 4.22
C ILE A 109 -17.45 -1.71 3.13
N LEU A 110 -18.38 -2.67 3.22
CA LEU A 110 -19.58 -2.67 2.39
C LEU A 110 -20.49 -1.48 2.70
#